data_AF-A0A523EK61-F1
#
_entry.id   AF-A0A523EK61-F1
#
_cell.length_a   1.000
_cell.length_b   1.000
_cell.length_c   1.000
_cell.angle_alpha   90.00
_cell.angle_beta   90.00
_cell.angle_gamma   90.00
#
_symmetry.space_group_name_H-M   'P 1'
#
loop_
_entity.id
_entity.type
_entity.pdbx_description
1 polymer ?
#
loop_
_entity_poly.entity_id
_entity_poly.type
_entity_poly.pdbx_seq_one_letter_code
_entity_poly.pdbx_strand_id
1 'polypeptide(L)'
;MRRRFGLLLVFFLTAAELWGQTYERTDLRNRERLVILLFGDSGTGKAGQHRVGRAMYEICRERDCQFALMLGDNAYDNGIRVTARDSVQGSYQEILDQFSEKFEAPYRRFEEIEGFRFWAVLGNHDYRKNTLGTWVTYTEFSKLWRLPALHYEVPELPEWIQIYGLHTDSDVRRDLNGLQVHAAKRALCGERDDKRTERWKIVFGHQPVYNNGHHQNNANERRVRALLERPLFRECGVHLYVAGHAHHQEHITAEGFEQVIQGASAKSKGRNKSPKLTSTTQRHFSREFGFAILEVDPVRLRLDFYDVLGTREEGAVVAPGPEDIFRSYSWCGARGDVGKPRSPARPCHSQ
;
A
#
# COMPACT_ATOMS: atom_id res chain seq x y z
N MET A 1 -15.69 69.99 -25.87
CA MET A 1 -14.79 68.81 -25.96
C MET A 1 -15.04 67.89 -24.77
N ARG A 2 -15.67 66.73 -25.01
CA ARG A 2 -16.04 65.76 -23.96
C ARG A 2 -14.80 64.93 -23.57
N ARG A 3 -14.43 64.95 -22.28
CA ARG A 3 -13.46 64.01 -21.70
C ARG A 3 -14.11 62.63 -21.62
N ARG A 4 -13.59 61.66 -22.38
CA ARG A 4 -13.98 60.25 -22.28
C ARG A 4 -13.24 59.63 -21.09
N PHE A 5 -13.95 59.29 -20.03
CA PHE A 5 -13.48 58.33 -19.03
C PHE A 5 -13.60 56.94 -19.64
N GLY A 6 -12.47 56.28 -19.91
CA GLY A 6 -12.44 54.87 -20.25
C GLY A 6 -12.71 54.05 -18.99
N LEU A 7 -13.87 53.40 -18.92
CA LEU A 7 -14.18 52.43 -17.88
C LEU A 7 -13.33 51.18 -18.15
N LEU A 8 -12.24 51.00 -17.40
CA LEU A 8 -11.49 49.74 -17.42
C LEU A 8 -12.32 48.71 -16.64
N LEU A 9 -13.08 47.88 -17.36
CA LEU A 9 -13.70 46.68 -16.81
C LEU A 9 -12.58 45.67 -16.53
N VAL A 10 -12.06 45.70 -15.31
CA VAL A 10 -11.23 44.63 -14.78
C VAL A 10 -12.17 43.46 -14.47
N PHE A 11 -12.20 42.48 -15.37
CA PHE A 11 -12.78 41.18 -15.06
C PHE A 11 -11.92 40.54 -13.96
N PHE A 12 -12.40 40.59 -12.71
CA PHE A 12 -11.95 39.67 -11.69
C PHE A 12 -12.46 38.28 -12.07
N LEU A 13 -11.67 37.54 -12.84
CA LEU A 13 -11.78 36.09 -12.87
C LEU A 13 -11.51 35.64 -11.43
N THR A 14 -12.58 35.27 -10.72
CA THR A 14 -12.46 34.62 -9.42
C THR A 14 -11.60 33.38 -9.61
N ALA A 15 -10.49 33.29 -8.87
CA ALA A 15 -9.57 32.16 -8.90
C ALA A 15 -10.23 30.80 -8.58
N ALA A 16 -11.53 30.76 -8.27
CA ALA A 16 -12.28 29.54 -8.00
C ALA A 16 -12.39 28.59 -9.21
N GLU A 17 -12.34 29.09 -10.45
CA GLU A 17 -12.54 28.23 -11.65
C GLU A 17 -11.24 27.60 -12.19
N LEU A 18 -10.07 28.02 -11.69
CA LEU A 18 -8.77 27.45 -12.08
C LEU A 18 -8.25 26.34 -11.13
N TRP A 19 -9.03 25.98 -10.11
CA TRP A 19 -8.74 24.91 -9.15
C TRP A 19 -9.79 23.78 -9.24
N GLY A 20 -10.39 23.62 -10.42
CA GLY A 20 -11.47 22.67 -10.71
C GLY A 20 -11.00 21.25 -11.06
N GLN A 21 -9.75 20.88 -10.79
CA GLN A 21 -9.41 19.46 -10.64
C GLN A 21 -9.48 19.12 -9.16
N THR A 22 -10.72 19.12 -8.63
CA THR A 22 -10.99 18.37 -7.42
C THR A 22 -10.45 16.97 -7.65
N TYR A 23 -9.46 16.55 -6.85
CA TYR A 23 -8.98 15.18 -6.77
C TYR A 23 -10.12 14.22 -7.10
N GLU A 24 -10.08 13.56 -8.27
CA GLU A 24 -11.07 12.53 -8.59
C GLU A 24 -10.84 11.37 -7.61
N ARG A 25 -11.56 11.44 -6.50
CA ARG A 25 -11.70 10.40 -5.50
C ARG A 25 -12.80 9.49 -5.98
N THR A 26 -12.49 8.21 -5.99
CA THR A 26 -13.47 7.18 -6.33
C THR A 26 -14.35 6.98 -5.11
N ASP A 27 -15.62 7.35 -5.24
CA ASP A 27 -16.60 7.15 -4.18
C ASP A 27 -16.98 5.67 -4.12
N LEU A 28 -16.53 4.99 -3.07
CA LEU A 28 -16.80 3.58 -2.82
C LEU A 28 -17.79 3.37 -1.67
N ARG A 29 -18.38 4.44 -1.11
CA ARG A 29 -19.18 4.38 0.13
C ARG A 29 -20.38 3.43 0.07
N ASN A 30 -20.94 3.24 -1.13
CA ASN A 30 -22.11 2.38 -1.36
C ASN A 30 -21.75 0.93 -1.76
N ARG A 31 -20.48 0.55 -1.77
CA ARG A 31 -20.06 -0.82 -2.12
C ARG A 31 -20.36 -1.78 -0.95
N GLU A 32 -20.93 -2.93 -1.28
CA GLU A 32 -21.16 -4.03 -0.33
C GLU A 32 -19.94 -4.95 -0.18
N ARG A 33 -18.96 -4.79 -1.08
CA ARG A 33 -17.72 -5.57 -1.12
C ARG A 33 -16.61 -4.71 -1.74
N LEU A 34 -15.40 -4.89 -1.24
CA LEU A 34 -14.19 -4.33 -1.83
C LEU A 34 -13.21 -5.44 -2.21
N VAL A 35 -12.56 -5.29 -3.36
CA VAL A 35 -11.45 -6.12 -3.84
C VAL A 35 -10.24 -5.21 -4.01
N ILE A 36 -9.20 -5.49 -3.23
CA ILE A 36 -8.07 -4.60 -2.98
C ILE A 36 -6.79 -5.33 -3.35
N LEU A 37 -5.98 -4.71 -4.20
CA LEU A 37 -4.64 -5.19 -4.54
C LEU A 37 -3.64 -4.83 -3.44
N LEU A 38 -2.83 -5.78 -2.99
CA LEU A 38 -1.81 -5.60 -1.94
C LEU A 38 -0.43 -5.92 -2.51
N PHE A 39 0.48 -4.94 -2.51
CA PHE A 39 1.82 -5.13 -3.04
C PHE A 39 2.82 -4.06 -2.57
N GLY A 40 4.11 -4.38 -2.56
CA GLY A 40 5.17 -3.49 -2.11
C GLY A 40 6.53 -3.88 -2.68
N ASP A 41 7.54 -3.07 -2.37
CA ASP A 41 8.94 -3.36 -2.74
C ASP A 41 9.10 -3.53 -4.26
N SER A 42 8.41 -2.65 -4.99
CA SER A 42 8.23 -2.79 -6.43
C SER A 42 9.10 -1.85 -7.25
N GLY A 43 9.56 -0.72 -6.70
CA GLY A 43 10.07 0.46 -7.42
C GLY A 43 11.40 0.36 -8.17
N THR A 44 11.67 -0.73 -8.89
CA THR A 44 12.95 -0.99 -9.56
C THR A 44 13.04 -0.41 -10.97
N GLY A 45 11.91 -0.20 -11.65
CA GLY A 45 11.83 0.09 -13.09
C GLY A 45 12.24 -1.10 -13.98
N LYS A 46 12.54 -2.27 -13.39
CA LYS A 46 13.11 -3.40 -14.11
C LYS A 46 12.04 -4.38 -14.60
N ALA A 47 12.45 -5.31 -15.46
CA ALA A 47 11.54 -6.24 -16.11
C ALA A 47 10.71 -7.11 -15.16
N GLY A 48 11.28 -7.52 -14.02
CA GLY A 48 10.56 -8.25 -13.00
C GLY A 48 9.34 -7.49 -12.46
N GLN A 49 9.50 -6.20 -12.19
CA GLN A 49 8.40 -5.31 -11.78
C GLN A 49 7.33 -5.22 -12.86
N HIS A 50 7.73 -5.00 -14.11
CA HIS A 50 6.77 -4.89 -15.22
C HIS A 50 5.96 -6.17 -15.42
N ARG A 51 6.59 -7.34 -15.28
CA ARG A 51 5.90 -8.63 -15.43
C ARG A 51 4.90 -8.86 -14.31
N VAL A 52 5.28 -8.58 -13.06
CA VAL A 52 4.36 -8.62 -11.92
C VAL A 52 3.23 -7.60 -12.07
N GLY A 53 3.54 -6.36 -12.45
CA GLY A 53 2.55 -5.31 -12.69
C GLY A 53 1.51 -5.68 -13.75
N ARG A 54 1.93 -6.41 -14.81
CA ARG A 54 1.00 -6.96 -15.79
C ARG A 54 0.13 -8.06 -15.20
N ALA A 55 0.69 -8.99 -14.42
CA ALA A 55 -0.11 -10.02 -13.74
C ALA A 55 -1.14 -9.42 -12.78
N MET A 56 -0.76 -8.39 -12.02
CA MET A 56 -1.67 -7.64 -11.14
C MET A 56 -2.83 -7.05 -11.94
N TYR A 57 -2.56 -6.41 -13.08
CA TYR A 57 -3.59 -5.83 -13.93
C TYR A 57 -4.56 -6.90 -14.46
N GLU A 58 -4.05 -8.03 -14.98
CA GLU A 58 -4.90 -9.10 -15.50
C GLU A 58 -5.85 -9.66 -14.42
N ILE A 59 -5.30 -9.95 -13.23
CA ILE A 59 -6.12 -10.43 -12.09
C ILE A 59 -7.09 -9.36 -11.61
N CYS A 60 -6.69 -8.08 -11.57
CA CYS A 60 -7.57 -7.02 -11.10
C CYS A 60 -8.71 -6.71 -12.06
N ARG A 61 -8.49 -6.83 -13.36
CA ARG A 61 -9.55 -6.74 -14.36
C ARG A 61 -10.54 -7.90 -14.21
N GLU A 62 -10.05 -9.12 -13.99
CA GLU A 62 -10.90 -10.30 -13.78
C GLU A 62 -11.72 -10.21 -12.48
N ARG A 63 -11.09 -9.72 -11.40
CA ARG A 63 -11.66 -9.73 -10.04
C ARG A 63 -12.43 -8.44 -9.68
N ASP A 64 -12.50 -7.47 -10.58
CA ASP A 64 -13.05 -6.13 -10.31
C ASP A 64 -12.36 -5.49 -9.09
N CYS A 65 -11.04 -5.29 -9.14
CA CYS A 65 -10.35 -4.54 -8.08
C CYS A 65 -10.73 -3.06 -8.10
N GLN A 66 -10.97 -2.46 -6.93
CA GLN A 66 -11.29 -1.03 -6.83
C GLN A 66 -10.05 -0.14 -6.64
N PHE A 67 -9.03 -0.61 -5.92
CA PHE A 67 -7.79 0.13 -5.68
C PHE A 67 -6.68 -0.79 -5.20
N ALA A 68 -5.46 -0.23 -5.08
CA ALA A 68 -4.31 -0.91 -4.49
C ALA A 68 -3.82 -0.21 -3.22
N LEU A 69 -3.29 -1.00 -2.29
CA LEU A 69 -2.43 -0.54 -1.21
C LEU A 69 -0.99 -0.84 -1.58
N MET A 70 -0.17 0.22 -1.71
CA MET A 70 1.23 0.14 -2.13
C MET A 70 2.15 0.33 -0.91
N LEU A 71 2.87 -0.74 -0.54
CA LEU A 71 3.40 -0.97 0.81
C LEU A 71 4.84 -0.43 1.00
N GLY A 72 5.21 0.63 0.30
CA GLY A 72 6.53 1.27 0.41
C GLY A 72 7.62 0.65 -0.47
N ASP A 73 8.79 1.28 -0.44
CA ASP A 73 9.91 1.03 -1.36
C ASP A 73 9.47 1.19 -2.82
N ASN A 74 8.85 2.34 -3.07
CA ASN A 74 8.22 2.74 -4.32
C ASN A 74 9.25 3.24 -5.36
N ALA A 75 10.46 3.65 -4.93
CA ALA A 75 11.58 3.92 -5.83
C ALA A 75 12.94 3.48 -5.26
N TYR A 76 13.49 2.41 -5.83
CA TYR A 76 14.81 1.89 -5.50
C TYR A 76 15.96 2.64 -6.20
N ASP A 77 17.19 2.60 -5.69
CA ASP A 77 17.58 2.11 -4.35
C ASP A 77 17.59 3.23 -3.29
N ASN A 78 17.39 4.49 -3.67
CA ASN A 78 17.53 5.61 -2.75
C ASN A 78 16.49 6.72 -2.98
N GLY A 79 15.30 6.34 -3.44
CA GLY A 79 14.21 7.26 -3.73
C GLY A 79 14.45 8.01 -5.04
N ILE A 80 13.84 9.19 -5.14
CA ILE A 80 14.00 10.09 -6.28
C ILE A 80 15.29 10.89 -6.10
N ARG A 81 16.22 10.73 -7.04
CA ARG A 81 17.51 11.44 -7.04
C ARG A 81 17.43 12.70 -7.88
N VAL A 82 17.73 13.85 -7.27
CA VAL A 82 17.85 15.13 -7.97
C VAL A 82 19.30 15.60 -7.95
N THR A 83 19.90 15.71 -9.15
CA THR A 83 21.24 16.24 -9.38
C THR A 83 21.26 17.61 -10.03
N ALA A 84 20.26 17.97 -10.82
CA ALA A 84 20.17 19.27 -11.47
C ALA A 84 19.65 20.38 -10.53
N ARG A 85 20.23 20.50 -9.32
CA ARG A 85 19.73 21.38 -8.24
C ARG A 85 19.75 22.86 -8.57
N ASP A 86 20.61 23.27 -9.49
CA ASP A 86 20.73 24.66 -9.93
C ASP A 86 19.72 25.03 -11.04
N SER A 87 18.90 24.07 -11.48
CA SER A 87 17.84 24.27 -12.48
C SER A 87 16.52 23.71 -11.97
N VAL A 88 15.52 24.59 -11.79
CA VAL A 88 14.17 24.16 -11.42
C VAL A 88 13.59 23.19 -12.45
N GLN A 89 13.74 23.52 -13.74
CA GLN A 89 13.27 22.65 -14.84
C GLN A 89 14.00 21.31 -14.86
N GLY A 90 15.33 21.32 -14.70
CA GLY A 90 16.13 20.09 -14.67
C GLY A 90 15.76 19.21 -13.48
N SER A 91 15.63 19.80 -12.29
CA SER A 91 15.19 19.09 -11.09
C SER A 91 13.81 18.45 -11.27
N TYR A 92 12.87 19.18 -11.86
CA TYR A 92 11.53 18.68 -12.10
C TYR A 92 11.50 17.53 -13.12
N GLN A 93 12.26 17.65 -14.22
CA GLN A 93 12.37 16.59 -15.22
C GLN A 93 12.96 15.30 -14.61
N GLU A 94 14.03 15.40 -13.82
CA GLU A 94 14.62 14.22 -13.16
C GLU A 94 13.63 13.52 -12.20
N ILE A 95 12.74 14.29 -11.55
CA ILE A 95 11.68 13.73 -10.71
C ILE A 95 10.67 12.97 -11.56
N LEU A 96 10.14 13.61 -12.61
CA LEU A 96 9.14 13.01 -13.48
C LEU A 96 9.66 11.76 -14.19
N ASP A 97 10.91 11.77 -14.67
CA ASP A 97 11.51 10.62 -15.35
C ASP A 97 11.58 9.41 -14.41
N GLN A 98 11.95 9.60 -13.15
CA GLN A 98 12.03 8.52 -12.17
C GLN A 98 10.64 7.98 -11.77
N PHE A 99 9.63 8.84 -11.63
CA PHE A 99 8.25 8.35 -11.43
C PHE A 99 7.72 7.64 -12.67
N SER A 100 8.02 8.16 -13.86
CA SER A 100 7.65 7.53 -15.14
C SER A 100 8.24 6.13 -15.24
N GLU A 101 9.53 5.98 -14.95
CA GLU A 101 10.24 4.70 -15.01
C GLU A 101 9.79 3.72 -13.92
N LYS A 102 9.67 4.17 -12.67
CA LYS A 102 9.53 3.28 -11.50
C LYS A 102 8.09 3.07 -11.04
N PHE A 103 7.15 3.89 -11.49
CA PHE A 103 5.73 3.79 -11.14
C PHE A 103 4.82 3.82 -12.37
N GLU A 104 4.84 4.87 -13.18
CA GLU A 104 3.84 5.03 -14.24
C GLU A 104 3.97 3.94 -15.31
N ALA A 105 5.17 3.67 -15.83
CA ALA A 105 5.35 2.70 -16.91
C ALA A 105 5.00 1.25 -16.50
N PRO A 106 5.36 0.75 -15.30
CA PRO A 106 4.92 -0.57 -14.83
C PRO A 106 3.41 -0.71 -14.65
N TYR A 107 2.70 0.38 -14.30
CA TYR A 107 1.29 0.34 -13.88
C TYR A 107 0.32 1.09 -14.78
N ARG A 108 0.76 1.68 -15.89
CA ARG A 108 -0.05 2.52 -16.80
C ARG A 108 -1.38 1.90 -17.21
N ARG A 109 -1.43 0.57 -17.40
CA ARG A 109 -2.65 -0.15 -17.79
C ARG A 109 -3.79 -0.01 -16.78
N PHE A 110 -3.50 0.26 -15.52
CA PHE A 110 -4.54 0.51 -14.51
C PHE A 110 -5.34 1.79 -14.78
N GLU A 111 -4.88 2.70 -15.64
CA GLU A 111 -5.73 3.81 -16.13
C GLU A 111 -6.98 3.33 -16.88
N GLU A 112 -6.98 2.10 -17.39
CA GLU A 112 -8.15 1.49 -18.04
C GLU A 112 -9.23 1.05 -17.05
N ILE A 113 -8.89 0.93 -15.76
CA ILE A 113 -9.85 0.62 -14.69
C ILE A 113 -10.34 1.95 -14.12
N GLU A 114 -11.59 2.30 -14.43
CA GLU A 114 -12.18 3.57 -14.01
C GLU A 114 -12.12 3.75 -12.49
N GLY A 115 -11.62 4.90 -12.05
CA GLY A 115 -11.47 5.21 -10.63
C GLY A 115 -10.38 4.41 -9.90
N PHE A 116 -9.56 3.59 -10.57
CA PHE A 116 -8.52 2.86 -9.87
C PHE A 116 -7.42 3.80 -9.34
N ARG A 117 -7.01 3.59 -8.09
CA ARG A 117 -5.95 4.38 -7.43
C ARG A 117 -4.98 3.49 -6.66
N PHE A 118 -3.73 3.95 -6.55
CA PHE A 118 -2.69 3.33 -5.73
C PHE A 118 -2.48 4.17 -4.48
N TRP A 119 -3.02 3.69 -3.35
CA TRP A 119 -2.82 4.31 -2.04
C TRP A 119 -1.51 3.85 -1.45
N ALA A 120 -0.49 4.70 -1.55
CA ALA A 120 0.87 4.39 -1.16
C ALA A 120 1.18 4.78 0.28
N VAL A 121 2.13 4.07 0.89
CA VAL A 121 2.94 4.53 2.03
C VAL A 121 4.41 4.52 1.61
N LEU A 122 5.27 5.22 2.36
CA LEU A 122 6.71 5.24 2.08
C LEU A 122 7.45 4.12 2.82
N GLY A 123 8.48 3.58 2.15
CA GLY A 123 9.42 2.61 2.70
C GLY A 123 10.82 3.17 2.89
N ASN A 124 11.73 2.34 3.40
CA ASN A 124 13.05 2.81 3.79
C ASN A 124 13.96 3.23 2.63
N HIS A 125 13.69 2.78 1.40
CA HIS A 125 14.42 3.24 0.23
C HIS A 125 13.91 4.60 -0.28
N ASP A 126 12.68 5.00 0.02
CA ASP A 126 12.02 6.16 -0.62
C ASP A 126 12.57 7.53 -0.15
N TYR A 127 13.11 7.62 1.07
CA TYR A 127 13.52 8.89 1.68
C TYR A 127 15.04 8.99 1.95
N ARG A 128 15.84 7.98 1.61
CA ARG A 128 17.30 7.95 1.89
C ARG A 128 18.05 9.17 1.34
N LYS A 129 17.70 9.64 0.14
CA LYS A 129 18.36 10.78 -0.53
C LYS A 129 17.40 11.91 -0.95
N ASN A 130 16.13 11.86 -0.53
CA ASN A 130 15.09 12.72 -1.09
C ASN A 130 14.35 13.59 -0.06
N THR A 131 13.66 14.61 -0.56
CA THR A 131 12.70 15.46 0.16
C THR A 131 11.33 14.77 0.19
N LEU A 132 10.79 14.54 1.39
CA LEU A 132 9.47 13.90 1.59
C LEU A 132 8.33 14.61 0.83
N GLY A 133 8.46 15.93 0.62
CA GLY A 133 7.49 16.73 -0.13
C GLY A 133 7.28 16.27 -1.58
N THR A 134 8.31 15.75 -2.25
CA THR A 134 8.21 15.28 -3.64
C THR A 134 7.18 14.15 -3.78
N TRP A 135 7.18 13.22 -2.83
CA TRP A 135 6.28 12.07 -2.83
C TRP A 135 4.81 12.47 -2.64
N VAL A 136 4.57 13.40 -1.72
CA VAL A 136 3.22 13.90 -1.45
C VAL A 136 2.71 14.72 -2.63
N THR A 137 3.55 15.61 -3.16
CA THR A 137 3.20 16.49 -4.28
C THR A 137 2.95 15.71 -5.57
N TYR A 138 3.58 14.54 -5.77
CA TYR A 138 3.33 13.70 -6.95
C TYR A 138 1.88 13.23 -7.09
N THR A 139 1.11 13.23 -5.99
CA THR A 139 -0.34 12.97 -5.99
C THR A 139 -1.10 13.94 -6.91
N GLU A 140 -0.61 15.16 -7.12
CA GLU A 140 -1.21 16.16 -8.01
C GLU A 140 -0.92 15.90 -9.50
N PHE A 141 0.10 15.09 -9.82
CA PHE A 141 0.57 14.91 -11.19
C PHE A 141 0.14 13.58 -11.82
N SER A 142 -0.30 12.63 -11.01
CA SER A 142 -0.65 11.28 -11.46
C SER A 142 -2.14 11.01 -11.31
N LYS A 143 -2.73 10.36 -12.32
CA LYS A 143 -4.10 9.82 -12.21
C LYS A 143 -4.20 8.65 -11.24
N LEU A 144 -3.10 7.90 -11.09
CA LEU A 144 -3.04 6.64 -10.35
C LEU A 144 -2.51 6.81 -8.93
N TRP A 145 -1.42 7.57 -8.76
CA TRP A 145 -0.70 7.68 -7.47
C TRP A 145 -1.47 8.48 -6.42
N ARG A 146 -1.60 7.94 -5.22
CA ARG A 146 -2.16 8.66 -4.06
C ARG A 146 -1.29 8.49 -2.82
N LEU A 147 -0.69 9.60 -2.38
CA LEU A 147 -0.02 9.75 -1.09
C LEU A 147 -0.34 11.15 -0.52
N PRO A 148 -1.54 11.38 0.02
CA PRO A 148 -1.97 12.72 0.44
C PRO A 148 -1.22 13.24 1.68
N ALA A 149 -0.68 12.33 2.50
CA ALA A 149 0.16 12.62 3.65
C ALA A 149 1.05 11.41 3.94
N LEU A 150 2.04 11.56 4.82
CA LEU A 150 2.91 10.44 5.22
C LEU A 150 2.15 9.33 5.97
N HIS A 151 1.03 9.68 6.60
CA HIS A 151 0.08 8.76 7.18
C HIS A 151 -1.33 9.33 7.01
N TYR A 152 -2.32 8.49 6.72
CA TYR A 152 -3.66 8.95 6.38
C TYR A 152 -4.68 7.82 6.46
N GLU A 153 -5.95 8.19 6.60
CA GLU A 153 -7.07 7.28 6.37
C GLU A 153 -7.43 7.30 4.88
N VAL A 154 -7.64 6.12 4.29
CA VAL A 154 -8.14 6.00 2.91
C VAL A 154 -9.57 6.55 2.87
N PRO A 155 -9.86 7.60 2.07
CA PRO A 155 -11.15 8.26 2.08
C PRO A 155 -12.20 7.52 1.23
N GLU A 156 -13.46 7.94 1.37
CA GLU A 156 -14.61 7.49 0.56
C GLU A 156 -14.86 5.96 0.56
N LEU A 157 -14.54 5.29 1.67
CA LEU A 157 -14.84 3.87 1.88
C LEU A 157 -16.22 3.66 2.52
N PRO A 158 -16.84 2.47 2.35
CA PRO A 158 -18.05 2.11 3.06
C PRO A 158 -17.92 2.23 4.58
N GLU A 159 -19.04 2.55 5.27
CA GLU A 159 -19.02 2.73 6.73
C GLU A 159 -18.57 1.49 7.51
N TRP A 160 -18.69 0.30 6.92
CA TRP A 160 -18.34 -0.98 7.55
C TRP A 160 -16.83 -1.29 7.53
N ILE A 161 -15.98 -0.44 6.95
CA ILE A 161 -14.53 -0.62 6.87
C ILE A 161 -13.76 0.69 7.06
N GLN A 162 -12.60 0.60 7.69
CA GLN A 162 -11.61 1.67 7.78
C GLN A 162 -10.23 1.13 7.45
N ILE A 163 -9.47 1.89 6.65
CA ILE A 163 -8.12 1.55 6.23
C ILE A 163 -7.20 2.74 6.54
N TYR A 164 -6.12 2.50 7.28
CA TYR A 164 -5.19 3.55 7.69
C TYR A 164 -3.74 3.21 7.30
N GLY A 165 -3.11 4.12 6.57
CA GLY A 165 -1.72 4.02 6.13
C GLY A 165 -0.77 4.66 7.13
N LEU A 166 0.32 3.96 7.46
CA LEU A 166 1.37 4.41 8.34
C LEU A 166 2.72 4.52 7.61
N HIS A 167 3.45 5.59 7.88
CA HIS A 167 4.89 5.65 7.64
C HIS A 167 5.62 4.93 8.78
N THR A 168 5.85 3.64 8.58
CA THR A 168 6.45 2.74 9.60
C THR A 168 7.97 2.68 9.53
N ASP A 169 8.60 3.68 8.93
CA ASP A 169 10.04 3.68 8.89
C ASP A 169 10.64 3.89 10.29
N SER A 170 11.61 3.05 10.59
CA SER A 170 12.29 3.01 11.88
C SER A 170 13.80 3.26 11.77
N ASP A 171 14.32 3.46 10.56
CA ASP A 171 15.73 3.83 10.37
C ASP A 171 15.98 5.25 10.93
N VAL A 172 17.26 5.63 11.02
CA VAL A 172 17.89 6.71 11.82
C VAL A 172 17.10 8.02 12.06
N ARG A 173 16.08 8.35 11.27
CA ARG A 173 15.24 9.56 11.36
C ARG A 173 14.00 9.47 12.28
N ARG A 174 13.61 8.28 12.77
CA ARG A 174 12.52 8.07 13.76
C ARG A 174 11.13 8.58 13.30
N ASP A 175 10.75 8.36 12.05
CA ASP A 175 9.49 8.88 11.51
C ASP A 175 8.24 8.13 12.02
N LEU A 176 8.36 6.85 12.38
CA LEU A 176 7.37 6.21 13.25
C LEU A 176 7.53 6.72 14.69
N ASN A 177 6.58 7.55 15.11
CA ASN A 177 6.57 8.21 16.41
C ASN A 177 5.18 8.14 17.08
N GLY A 178 5.12 8.53 18.34
CA GLY A 178 3.89 8.50 19.13
C GLY A 178 2.77 9.39 18.58
N LEU A 179 3.08 10.48 17.86
CA LEU A 179 2.06 11.37 17.27
C LEU A 179 1.32 10.68 16.14
N GLN A 180 2.05 10.00 15.25
CA GLN A 180 1.47 9.21 14.17
C GLN A 180 0.60 8.08 14.73
N VAL A 181 1.11 7.33 15.72
CA VAL A 181 0.33 6.26 16.38
C VAL A 181 -0.92 6.84 17.04
N HIS A 182 -0.81 8.00 17.72
CA HIS A 182 -1.95 8.67 18.33
C HIS A 182 -2.99 9.10 17.28
N ALA A 183 -2.58 9.62 16.13
CA ALA A 183 -3.49 9.96 15.03
C ALA A 183 -4.23 8.73 14.50
N ALA A 184 -3.50 7.62 14.28
CA ALA A 184 -4.10 6.35 13.87
C ALA A 184 -5.09 5.81 14.93
N LYS A 185 -4.75 5.91 16.22
CA LYS A 185 -5.67 5.57 17.31
C LYS A 185 -6.92 6.43 17.27
N ARG A 186 -6.82 7.74 17.09
CA ARG A 186 -8.02 8.59 16.97
C ARG A 186 -8.90 8.18 15.80
N ALA A 187 -8.33 7.82 14.65
CA ALA A 187 -9.09 7.38 13.48
C ALA A 187 -9.77 6.00 13.67
N LEU A 188 -9.04 5.04 14.26
CA LEU A 188 -9.45 3.62 14.34
C LEU A 188 -10.16 3.24 15.66
N CYS A 189 -9.75 3.84 16.78
CA CYS A 189 -10.38 3.65 18.09
C CYS A 189 -11.47 4.70 18.34
N GLY A 190 -11.21 5.98 18.02
CA GLY A 190 -12.06 7.12 18.43
C GLY A 190 -12.25 7.25 19.95
N GLU A 191 -12.87 8.34 20.38
CA GLU A 191 -13.44 8.41 21.74
C GLU A 191 -14.78 7.66 21.71
N ARG A 192 -14.77 6.35 22.01
CA ARG A 192 -15.96 5.49 22.26
C ARG A 192 -17.23 5.87 21.46
N ASP A 193 -17.22 5.62 20.16
CA ASP A 193 -18.47 5.52 19.39
C ASP A 193 -18.72 4.05 19.06
N ASP A 194 -19.82 3.48 19.59
CA ASP A 194 -20.07 2.04 19.59
C ASP A 194 -20.07 1.44 18.17
N LYS A 195 -20.50 2.22 17.17
CA LYS A 195 -20.52 1.81 15.75
C LYS A 195 -19.14 1.54 15.15
N ARG A 196 -18.05 2.11 15.71
CA ARG A 196 -16.68 1.86 15.22
C ARG A 196 -16.12 0.52 15.68
N THR A 197 -16.71 -0.11 16.68
CA THR A 197 -16.35 -1.49 17.08
C THR A 197 -16.84 -2.53 16.06
N GLU A 198 -17.79 -2.14 15.21
CA GLU A 198 -18.39 -2.99 14.18
C GLU A 198 -17.78 -2.78 12.78
N ARG A 199 -16.62 -2.11 12.66
CA ARG A 199 -15.94 -1.90 11.38
C ARG A 199 -14.77 -2.87 11.21
N TRP A 200 -14.53 -3.32 9.98
CA TRP A 200 -13.23 -3.87 9.63
C TRP A 200 -12.18 -2.77 9.78
N LYS A 201 -11.07 -3.09 10.43
CA LYS A 201 -9.98 -2.15 10.68
C LYS A 201 -8.71 -2.74 10.09
N ILE A 202 -8.22 -2.09 9.03
CA ILE A 202 -7.03 -2.50 8.31
C ILE A 202 -5.98 -1.42 8.47
N VAL A 203 -4.78 -1.82 8.80
CA VAL A 203 -3.62 -0.93 8.81
C VAL A 203 -2.66 -1.41 7.73
N PHE A 204 -2.05 -0.48 7.02
CA PHE A 204 -0.96 -0.81 6.10
C PHE A 204 0.25 0.09 6.36
N GLY A 205 1.43 -0.47 6.13
CA GLY A 205 2.71 0.16 6.38
C GLY A 205 3.80 -0.49 5.53
N HIS A 206 5.05 -0.12 5.76
CA HIS A 206 6.18 -0.73 5.07
C HIS A 206 6.82 -1.85 5.89
N GLN A 207 7.12 -1.61 7.17
CA GLN A 207 7.85 -2.57 8.01
C GLN A 207 6.89 -3.51 8.75
N PRO A 208 7.08 -4.84 8.66
CA PRO A 208 6.24 -5.79 9.38
C PRO A 208 6.51 -5.77 10.89
N VAL A 209 5.52 -6.15 11.70
CA VAL A 209 5.72 -6.38 13.15
C VAL A 209 6.25 -7.78 13.45
N TYR A 210 5.94 -8.75 12.57
CA TYR A 210 6.43 -10.13 12.62
C TYR A 210 7.04 -10.52 11.28
N ASN A 211 8.17 -11.22 11.26
CA ASN A 211 8.80 -11.63 10.00
C ASN A 211 9.56 -12.95 10.20
N ASN A 212 9.35 -13.96 9.34
CA ASN A 212 10.12 -15.21 9.38
C ASN A 212 11.13 -15.36 8.24
N GLY A 213 11.33 -14.31 7.44
CA GLY A 213 12.31 -14.24 6.38
C GLY A 213 13.71 -13.79 6.80
N HIS A 214 14.42 -13.16 5.86
CA HIS A 214 15.84 -12.79 6.02
C HIS A 214 16.09 -11.86 7.23
N HIS A 215 15.19 -10.89 7.44
CA HIS A 215 15.28 -9.86 8.47
C HIS A 215 14.61 -10.21 9.82
N GLN A 216 14.23 -11.48 10.03
CA GLN A 216 13.56 -11.95 11.26
C GLN A 216 14.24 -11.45 12.55
N ASN A 217 13.43 -10.83 13.41
CA ASN A 217 13.73 -10.36 14.76
C ASN A 217 14.91 -9.37 14.85
N ASN A 218 15.03 -8.46 13.87
CA ASN A 218 16.00 -7.36 13.94
C ASN A 218 15.51 -6.22 14.86
N ALA A 219 16.36 -5.21 15.11
CA ALA A 219 16.02 -4.10 16.01
C ALA A 219 14.83 -3.26 15.51
N ASN A 220 14.72 -3.08 14.20
CA ASN A 220 13.65 -2.31 13.55
C ASN A 220 12.29 -3.00 13.74
N GLU A 221 12.20 -4.31 13.46
CA GLU A 221 11.00 -5.12 13.69
C GLU A 221 10.54 -5.05 15.15
N ARG A 222 11.47 -5.19 16.11
CA ARG A 222 11.14 -5.08 17.54
C ARG A 222 10.58 -3.71 17.90
N ARG A 223 11.14 -2.64 17.32
CA ARG A 223 10.69 -1.26 17.57
C ARG A 223 9.30 -1.02 16.97
N VAL A 224 9.07 -1.43 15.73
CA VAL A 224 7.77 -1.31 15.07
C VAL A 224 6.72 -2.11 15.83
N ARG A 225 7.04 -3.35 16.25
CA ARG A 225 6.16 -4.15 17.11
C ARG A 225 5.81 -3.46 18.42
N ALA A 226 6.80 -2.90 19.12
CA ALA A 226 6.57 -2.21 20.39
C ALA A 226 5.65 -0.98 20.26
N LEU A 227 5.69 -0.29 19.12
CA LEU A 227 4.87 0.90 18.87
C LEU A 227 3.48 0.57 18.33
N LEU A 228 3.33 -0.52 17.57
CA LEU A 228 2.09 -0.82 16.85
C LEU A 228 1.27 -1.94 17.48
N GLU A 229 1.89 -3.07 17.85
CA GLU A 229 1.14 -4.28 18.20
C GLU A 229 0.19 -4.04 19.36
N ARG A 230 0.72 -3.73 20.55
CA ARG A 230 -0.13 -3.44 21.70
C ARG A 230 -0.80 -2.07 21.58
N PRO A 231 -0.08 -0.96 21.36
CA PRO A 231 -0.65 0.38 21.50
C PRO A 231 -1.70 0.73 20.45
N LEU A 232 -1.68 0.08 19.28
CA LEU A 232 -2.61 0.32 18.18
C LEU A 232 -3.42 -0.92 17.83
N PHE A 233 -2.78 -2.04 17.50
CA PHE A 233 -3.49 -3.18 16.93
C PHE A 233 -4.40 -3.85 17.96
N ARG A 234 -3.86 -4.16 19.14
CA ARG A 234 -4.61 -4.82 20.22
C ARG A 234 -5.60 -3.86 20.88
N GLU A 235 -5.20 -2.62 21.12
CA GLU A 235 -6.07 -1.62 21.77
C GLU A 235 -7.22 -1.14 20.88
N CYS A 236 -7.02 -1.01 19.56
CA CYS A 236 -8.07 -0.59 18.62
C CYS A 236 -8.81 -1.75 17.95
N GLY A 237 -8.39 -3.00 18.15
CA GLY A 237 -8.97 -4.16 17.44
C GLY A 237 -8.71 -4.09 15.94
N VAL A 238 -7.46 -3.83 15.54
CA VAL A 238 -7.05 -3.95 14.13
C VAL A 238 -7.11 -5.41 13.73
N HIS A 239 -7.79 -5.69 12.62
CA HIS A 239 -8.03 -7.06 12.16
C HIS A 239 -6.93 -7.55 11.23
N LEU A 240 -6.41 -6.66 10.37
CA LEU A 240 -5.40 -6.99 9.38
C LEU A 240 -4.34 -5.89 9.34
N TYR A 241 -3.07 -6.30 9.44
CA TYR A 241 -1.92 -5.45 9.15
C TYR A 241 -1.22 -5.92 7.87
N VAL A 242 -1.02 -5.03 6.91
CA VAL A 242 -0.36 -5.33 5.63
C VAL A 242 0.94 -4.56 5.53
N ALA A 243 2.04 -5.25 5.21
CA ALA A 243 3.38 -4.65 5.12
C ALA A 243 4.19 -5.20 3.95
N GLY A 244 5.24 -4.49 3.56
CA GLY A 244 6.27 -4.92 2.61
C GLY A 244 7.59 -5.21 3.34
N HIS A 245 8.67 -4.56 2.88
CA HIS A 245 10.03 -4.52 3.42
C HIS A 245 10.81 -5.84 3.33
N ALA A 246 10.18 -6.94 3.75
CA ALA A 246 10.75 -8.25 3.58
C ALA A 246 10.41 -8.74 2.18
N HIS A 247 11.44 -8.98 1.36
CA HIS A 247 11.30 -9.33 -0.04
C HIS A 247 10.81 -10.79 -0.25
N HIS A 248 9.63 -11.10 0.26
CA HIS A 248 8.93 -12.37 0.13
C HIS A 248 7.43 -12.15 0.38
N GLN A 249 6.64 -13.20 0.20
CA GLN A 249 5.22 -13.22 0.53
C GLN A 249 5.01 -14.02 1.82
N GLU A 250 4.23 -13.51 2.76
CA GLU A 250 3.94 -14.21 4.02
C GLU A 250 2.54 -13.90 4.53
N HIS A 251 1.90 -14.91 5.10
CA HIS A 251 0.71 -14.74 5.95
C HIS A 251 1.03 -15.28 7.34
N ILE A 252 0.87 -14.43 8.36
CA ILE A 252 1.09 -14.77 9.76
C ILE A 252 -0.20 -14.45 10.53
N THR A 253 -0.74 -15.45 11.21
CA THR A 253 -1.73 -15.20 12.25
C THR A 253 -1.02 -14.89 13.56
N ALA A 254 -1.22 -13.70 14.09
CA ALA A 254 -0.74 -13.29 15.41
C ALA A 254 -1.90 -13.27 16.42
N GLU A 255 -1.62 -13.10 17.71
CA GLU A 255 -2.71 -12.97 18.68
C GLU A 255 -3.52 -11.68 18.41
N GLY A 256 -4.78 -11.83 18.02
CA GLY A 256 -5.74 -10.75 17.83
C GLY A 256 -5.74 -10.04 16.47
N PHE A 257 -4.81 -10.36 15.55
CA PHE A 257 -4.80 -9.81 14.19
C PHE A 257 -4.11 -10.76 13.20
N GLU A 258 -4.47 -10.64 11.92
CA GLU A 258 -3.70 -11.23 10.82
C GLU A 258 -2.64 -10.25 10.32
N GLN A 259 -1.49 -10.76 9.89
CA GLN A 259 -0.47 -9.98 9.20
C GLN A 259 -0.14 -10.57 7.84
N VAL A 260 -0.15 -9.70 6.82
CA VAL A 260 0.31 -10.02 5.47
C VAL A 260 1.61 -9.28 5.19
N ILE A 261 2.61 -10.01 4.68
CA ILE A 261 3.82 -9.45 4.08
C ILE A 261 3.72 -9.65 2.56
N GLN A 262 3.82 -8.57 1.81
CA GLN A 262 3.81 -8.55 0.35
C GLN A 262 4.91 -7.64 -0.19
N GLY A 263 6.16 -8.06 -0.02
CA GLY A 263 7.35 -7.35 -0.51
C GLY A 263 8.01 -8.01 -1.74
N ALA A 264 7.29 -8.88 -2.45
CA ALA A 264 7.86 -9.70 -3.53
C ALA A 264 7.58 -9.15 -4.94
N SER A 265 7.22 -7.88 -5.10
CA SER A 265 6.68 -7.43 -6.39
C SER A 265 7.73 -6.98 -7.41
N ALA A 266 8.98 -6.77 -7.00
CA ALA A 266 10.10 -6.58 -7.93
C ALA A 266 11.45 -7.10 -7.44
N LYS A 267 11.57 -7.40 -6.15
CA LYS A 267 12.71 -8.07 -5.55
C LYS A 267 12.19 -9.26 -4.77
N SER A 268 12.91 -10.37 -4.77
CA SER A 268 12.63 -11.49 -3.86
C SER A 268 13.91 -12.09 -3.34
N LYS A 269 14.03 -12.19 -2.01
CA LYS A 269 15.25 -12.64 -1.32
C LYS A 269 14.90 -13.34 -0.01
N GLY A 270 15.84 -14.14 0.48
CA GLY A 270 15.78 -14.72 1.82
C GLY A 270 15.50 -16.22 1.84
N ARG A 271 15.28 -16.75 3.04
CA ARG A 271 14.90 -18.14 3.29
C ARG A 271 13.77 -18.12 4.31
N ASN A 272 12.86 -19.08 4.24
CA ASN A 272 11.90 -19.29 5.31
C ASN A 272 12.68 -19.78 6.54
N LYS A 273 12.62 -19.03 7.65
CA LYS A 273 13.18 -19.44 8.94
C LYS A 273 12.04 -19.93 9.81
N SER A 274 12.32 -20.88 10.69
CA SER A 274 11.33 -21.34 11.65
C SER A 274 10.81 -20.15 12.49
N PRO A 275 9.48 -20.05 12.71
CA PRO A 275 8.94 -19.05 13.62
C PRO A 275 9.56 -19.19 15.01
N LYS A 276 10.01 -18.06 15.57
CA LYS A 276 10.62 -18.03 16.92
C LYS A 276 9.60 -17.79 18.04
N LEU A 277 8.40 -17.34 17.70
CA LEU A 277 7.40 -16.89 18.66
C LEU A 277 6.19 -17.81 18.63
N THR A 278 5.84 -18.33 19.80
CA THR A 278 4.68 -19.20 20.00
C THR A 278 3.34 -18.46 19.95
N SER A 279 3.36 -17.13 20.04
CA SER A 279 2.19 -16.24 19.87
C SER A 279 1.79 -16.00 18.41
N THR A 280 2.47 -16.66 17.47
CA THR A 280 2.21 -16.52 16.03
C THR A 280 2.15 -17.86 15.34
N THR A 281 1.51 -17.92 14.18
CA THR A 281 1.52 -19.09 13.30
C THR A 281 1.67 -18.62 11.86
N GLN A 282 2.76 -19.03 11.20
CA GLN A 282 2.93 -18.80 9.77
C GLN A 282 1.97 -19.71 9.02
N ARG A 283 1.09 -19.09 8.22
CA ARG A 283 0.07 -19.78 7.42
C ARG A 283 0.50 -19.99 5.98
N HIS A 284 1.29 -19.06 5.46
CA HIS A 284 1.82 -19.11 4.10
C HIS A 284 3.19 -18.42 4.05
N PHE A 285 4.03 -18.90 3.15
CA PHE A 285 5.29 -18.29 2.77
C PHE A 285 5.61 -18.63 1.32
N SER A 286 5.96 -17.64 0.50
CA SER A 286 6.47 -17.83 -0.86
C SER A 286 7.64 -16.88 -1.13
N ARG A 287 8.60 -17.36 -1.94
CA ARG A 287 9.71 -16.55 -2.46
C ARG A 287 9.51 -16.20 -3.93
N GLU A 288 8.43 -16.64 -4.54
CA GLU A 288 8.14 -16.24 -5.90
C GLU A 288 7.76 -14.76 -5.91
N PHE A 289 8.09 -14.11 -7.01
CA PHE A 289 7.60 -12.76 -7.26
C PHE A 289 6.06 -12.80 -7.28
N GLY A 290 5.42 -11.82 -6.69
CA GLY A 290 3.99 -11.92 -6.47
C GLY A 290 3.33 -10.71 -5.85
N PHE A 291 2.07 -10.92 -5.52
CA PHE A 291 1.15 -9.96 -4.91
C PHE A 291 0.02 -10.70 -4.19
N ALA A 292 -0.79 -9.97 -3.42
CA ALA A 292 -2.03 -10.52 -2.88
C ALA A 292 -3.25 -9.71 -3.29
N ILE A 293 -4.40 -10.36 -3.29
CA ILE A 293 -5.72 -9.75 -3.38
C ILE A 293 -6.42 -9.95 -2.04
N LEU A 294 -6.93 -8.86 -1.48
CA LEU A 294 -7.85 -8.85 -0.36
C LEU A 294 -9.26 -8.60 -0.89
N GLU A 295 -10.14 -9.56 -0.71
CA GLU A 295 -11.57 -9.38 -0.91
C GLU A 295 -12.26 -9.30 0.46
N VAL A 296 -13.06 -8.27 0.71
CA VAL A 296 -13.68 -8.01 2.01
C VAL A 296 -15.09 -7.50 1.84
N ASP A 297 -15.99 -8.05 2.65
CA ASP A 297 -17.39 -7.62 2.81
C ASP A 297 -17.65 -7.39 4.32
N PRO A 298 -18.85 -6.92 4.75
CA PRO A 298 -19.11 -6.67 6.16
C PRO A 298 -18.91 -7.87 7.11
N VAL A 299 -18.95 -9.10 6.60
CA VAL A 299 -18.95 -10.33 7.38
C VAL A 299 -17.58 -11.03 7.38
N ARG A 300 -16.90 -11.03 6.23
CA ARG A 300 -15.69 -11.84 6.02
C ARG A 300 -14.63 -11.12 5.20
N LEU A 301 -13.41 -11.63 5.33
CA LEU A 301 -12.29 -11.29 4.46
C LEU A 301 -11.72 -12.56 3.82
N ARG A 302 -11.19 -12.42 2.60
CA ARG A 302 -10.48 -13.43 1.82
C ARG A 302 -9.15 -12.84 1.36
N LEU A 303 -8.06 -13.56 1.64
CA LEU A 303 -6.71 -13.25 1.17
C LEU A 303 -6.32 -14.31 0.14
N ASP A 304 -6.04 -13.88 -1.10
CA ASP A 304 -5.47 -14.71 -2.15
C ASP A 304 -4.06 -14.24 -2.48
N PHE A 305 -3.08 -15.13 -2.38
CA PHE A 305 -1.69 -14.87 -2.76
C PHE A 305 -1.45 -15.41 -4.16
N TYR A 306 -0.75 -14.63 -4.98
CA TYR A 306 -0.44 -14.95 -6.37
C TYR A 306 1.06 -14.93 -6.58
N ASP A 307 1.57 -16.04 -7.12
CA ASP A 307 2.94 -16.19 -7.57
C ASP A 307 2.99 -15.98 -9.09
N VAL A 308 4.04 -15.31 -9.57
CA VAL A 308 4.30 -15.03 -10.98
C VAL A 308 5.58 -15.75 -11.39
N LEU A 309 5.45 -16.98 -11.87
CA LEU A 309 6.55 -17.93 -12.07
C LEU A 309 7.51 -17.51 -13.17
N GLY A 310 8.80 -17.83 -13.01
CA GLY A 310 9.84 -17.52 -14.00
C GLY A 310 10.25 -16.04 -14.06
N THR A 311 9.75 -15.21 -13.13
CA THR A 311 10.02 -13.76 -13.13
C THR A 311 11.41 -13.49 -12.58
N ARG A 312 12.14 -12.55 -13.19
CA ARG A 312 13.50 -12.15 -12.80
C ARG A 312 13.69 -10.64 -12.94
N GLU A 313 14.59 -10.07 -12.15
CA GLU A 313 14.92 -8.64 -12.23
C GLU A 313 15.51 -8.25 -13.60
N GLU A 314 16.37 -9.09 -14.19
CA GLU A 314 17.18 -8.74 -15.38
C GLU A 314 16.72 -9.45 -16.68
N GLY A 315 15.48 -9.97 -16.69
CA GLY A 315 14.91 -10.62 -17.88
C GLY A 315 14.40 -9.65 -18.94
N ALA A 316 13.96 -10.17 -20.09
CA ALA A 316 13.17 -9.38 -21.03
C ALA A 316 11.76 -9.13 -20.46
N VAL A 317 11.17 -7.97 -20.80
CA VAL A 317 9.78 -7.66 -20.43
C VAL A 317 8.84 -8.46 -21.32
N VAL A 318 8.48 -9.67 -20.90
CA VAL A 318 7.47 -10.50 -21.56
C VAL A 318 6.20 -10.48 -20.71
N ALA A 319 5.03 -10.46 -21.37
CA ALA A 319 3.77 -10.63 -20.66
C ALA A 319 3.77 -11.99 -19.96
N PRO A 320 3.38 -12.09 -18.67
CA PRO A 320 3.13 -13.40 -18.11
C PRO A 320 1.94 -14.02 -18.85
N GLY A 321 2.07 -15.28 -19.26
CA GLY A 321 0.93 -16.07 -19.73
C GLY A 321 0.01 -16.44 -18.56
N PRO A 322 -1.24 -16.86 -18.80
CA PRO A 322 -2.13 -17.35 -17.74
C PRO A 322 -1.50 -18.46 -16.87
N GLU A 323 -0.68 -19.31 -17.47
CA GLU A 323 0.06 -20.38 -16.81
C GLU A 323 1.18 -19.88 -15.88
N ASP A 324 1.65 -18.65 -16.07
CA ASP A 324 2.66 -18.03 -15.22
C ASP A 324 2.08 -17.42 -13.95
N ILE A 325 0.76 -17.17 -13.91
CA ILE A 325 0.07 -16.50 -12.80
C ILE A 325 -0.72 -17.55 -12.01
N PHE A 326 -0.21 -17.92 -10.84
CA PHE A 326 -0.79 -18.98 -10.04
C PHE A 326 -1.22 -18.49 -8.66
N ARG A 327 -2.46 -18.75 -8.27
CA ARG A 327 -2.92 -18.50 -6.90
C ARG A 327 -2.32 -19.54 -5.96
N SER A 328 -1.23 -19.17 -5.29
CA SER A 328 -0.41 -20.06 -4.47
C SER A 328 -1.02 -20.37 -3.10
N TYR A 329 -1.88 -19.49 -2.59
CA TYR A 329 -2.52 -19.68 -1.28
C TYR A 329 -3.80 -18.85 -1.15
N SER A 330 -4.74 -19.37 -0.37
CA SER A 330 -5.98 -18.68 -0.02
C SER A 330 -6.31 -18.85 1.45
N TRP A 331 -6.75 -17.77 2.10
CA TRP A 331 -7.27 -17.78 3.47
C TRP A 331 -8.58 -17.01 3.56
N CYS A 332 -9.54 -17.55 4.30
CA CYS A 332 -10.81 -16.88 4.56
C CYS A 332 -11.11 -16.87 6.05
N GLY A 333 -11.63 -15.75 6.55
CA GLY A 333 -12.03 -15.63 7.95
C GLY A 333 -13.09 -14.56 8.16
N ALA A 334 -14.04 -14.87 9.05
CA ALA A 334 -14.89 -13.85 9.65
C ALA A 334 -14.13 -13.13 10.79
N ARG A 335 -14.67 -12.04 11.34
CA ARG A 335 -14.02 -11.32 12.46
C ARG A 335 -13.68 -12.22 13.64
N GLY A 336 -14.56 -13.17 13.96
CA GLY A 336 -14.33 -14.14 15.03
C GLY A 336 -13.20 -15.13 14.74
N ASP A 337 -12.72 -15.26 13.51
CA ASP A 337 -11.62 -16.16 13.14
C ASP A 337 -10.25 -15.47 13.19
N VAL A 338 -10.23 -14.12 13.12
CA VAL A 338 -9.02 -13.31 13.10
C VAL A 338 -8.21 -13.47 14.37
N GLY A 339 -6.89 -13.60 14.21
CA GLY A 339 -5.94 -13.48 15.29
C GLY A 339 -5.91 -14.69 16.23
N LYS A 340 -6.25 -15.88 15.70
CA LYS A 340 -6.27 -17.14 16.43
C LYS A 340 -5.16 -18.07 15.95
N PRO A 341 -3.91 -17.89 16.41
CA PRO A 341 -2.75 -18.64 15.90
C PRO A 341 -2.92 -20.16 16.08
N ARG A 342 -3.51 -20.58 17.21
CA ARG A 342 -3.72 -22.00 17.54
C ARG A 342 -4.87 -22.66 16.78
N SER A 343 -5.76 -21.87 16.16
CA SER A 343 -6.85 -22.43 15.36
C SER A 343 -6.32 -22.83 13.98
N PRO A 344 -6.78 -23.94 13.37
CA PRO A 344 -6.40 -24.28 12.01
C PRO A 344 -6.88 -23.20 11.04
N ALA A 345 -6.12 -22.98 9.96
CA ALA A 345 -6.54 -22.08 8.89
C ALA A 345 -7.81 -22.65 8.24
N ARG A 346 -8.81 -21.80 8.03
CA ARG A 346 -10.01 -22.17 7.27
C ARG A 346 -9.74 -21.91 5.79
N PRO A 347 -9.66 -22.96 4.95
CA PRO A 347 -9.55 -22.74 3.51
C PRO A 347 -10.79 -22.00 3.02
N CYS A 348 -10.61 -21.16 2.01
CA CYS A 348 -11.76 -20.57 1.33
C CYS A 348 -12.50 -21.67 0.57
N HIS A 349 -13.62 -22.15 1.09
CA HIS A 349 -14.52 -22.97 0.30
C HIS A 349 -15.03 -22.12 -0.88
N SER A 350 -15.02 -22.70 -2.09
CA SER A 350 -15.71 -22.12 -3.23
C SER A 350 -17.17 -21.94 -2.84
N GLN A 351 -17.60 -20.70 -2.67
CA GLN A 351 -19.02 -20.36 -2.69
C GLN A 351 -19.42 -20.01 -4.10
#